data_AF-A0A812M0B6-F1
#
_entry.id   AF-A0A812M0B6-F1
#
_cell.length_a   1.000
_cell.length_b   1.000
_cell.length_c   1.000
_cell.angle_alpha   90.00
_cell.angle_beta   90.00
_cell.angle_gamma   90.00
#
_symmetry.space_group_name_H-M   'P 1'
#
loop_
_entity.id
_entity.type
_entity.pdbx_description
1 polymer ?
#
loop_
_entity_poly.entity_id
_entity_poly.type
_entity_poly.pdbx_seq_one_letter_code
_entity_poly.pdbx_strand_id
1 'polypeptide(L)'
;MELMVTSVLVTNIFQFGWWRCKQRSGELTHWQRWDAAYYLGAAVPMNIGMPLAVVLIYIGEWGYPGSKMWHSGSWMPNTVHGVTLYIFKWLGVIFMTIGVLKATQLHTKIMKKWRKLRGRDPPAEVLPGA
;
A
#
# COMPACT_ATOMS: atom_id res chain seq x y z
N MET A 1 -15.27 -0.78 14.49
CA MET A 1 -15.63 -0.30 13.14
C MET A 1 -14.40 -0.03 12.28
N GLU A 2 -13.47 0.82 12.73
CA GLU A 2 -12.27 1.21 11.96
C GLU A 2 -11.46 0.01 11.43
N LEU A 3 -11.11 -0.96 12.30
CA LEU A 3 -10.36 -2.16 11.89
C LEU A 3 -11.03 -2.92 10.73
N MET A 4 -12.35 -3.12 10.79
CA MET A 4 -13.09 -3.81 9.73
C MET A 4 -13.05 -3.02 8.42
N VAL A 5 -13.36 -1.73 8.48
CA VAL A 5 -13.39 -0.87 7.27
C VAL A 5 -12.01 -0.84 6.63
N THR A 6 -10.94 -0.61 7.40
CA THR A 6 -9.57 -0.61 6.89
C THR A 6 -9.21 -1.96 6.30
N SER A 7 -9.50 -3.07 6.99
CA SER A 7 -9.19 -4.42 6.49
C SER A 7 -9.88 -4.70 5.15
N VAL A 8 -11.15 -4.36 5.03
CA VAL A 8 -11.91 -4.52 3.78
C VAL A 8 -11.32 -3.65 2.68
N LEU A 9 -11.01 -2.38 2.94
CA LEU A 9 -10.44 -1.48 1.93
C LEU A 9 -9.06 -1.94 1.46
N VAL A 10 -8.15 -2.26 2.38
CA VAL A 10 -6.77 -2.62 2.02
C VAL A 10 -6.70 -3.98 1.30
N THR A 11 -7.58 -4.93 1.66
CA THR A 11 -7.67 -6.22 0.96
C THR A 11 -8.32 -6.07 -0.41
N ASN A 12 -9.35 -5.23 -0.58
CA ASN A 12 -9.91 -4.89 -1.89
C ASN A 12 -8.86 -4.24 -2.81
N ILE A 13 -8.07 -3.30 -2.29
CA ILE A 13 -6.98 -2.67 -3.05
C ILE A 13 -5.94 -3.71 -3.48
N PHE A 14 -5.58 -4.65 -2.59
CA PHE A 14 -4.70 -5.75 -2.94
C PHE A 14 -5.30 -6.66 -4.02
N GLN A 15 -6.56 -7.06 -3.89
CA GLN A 15 -7.27 -7.86 -4.90
C GLN A 15 -7.29 -7.17 -6.26
N PHE A 16 -7.58 -5.87 -6.29
CA PHE A 16 -7.51 -5.05 -7.49
C PHE A 16 -6.10 -5.04 -8.10
N GLY A 17 -5.07 -4.80 -7.29
CA GLY A 17 -3.68 -4.80 -7.73
C GLY A 17 -3.25 -6.15 -8.30
N TRP A 18 -3.62 -7.24 -7.62
CA TRP A 18 -3.37 -8.61 -8.05
C TRP A 18 -4.04 -8.92 -9.39
N TRP A 19 -5.33 -8.58 -9.53
CA TRP A 19 -6.06 -8.75 -10.78
C TRP A 19 -5.43 -7.95 -11.92
N ARG A 20 -5.02 -6.70 -11.68
CA ARG A 20 -4.33 -5.86 -12.68
C ARG A 20 -2.98 -6.44 -13.09
N CYS A 21 -2.20 -6.99 -12.16
CA CYS A 21 -0.94 -7.68 -12.47
C CYS A 21 -1.18 -8.93 -13.32
N LYS A 22 -2.22 -9.71 -13.02
CA LYS A 22 -2.61 -10.90 -13.79
C LYS A 22 -3.12 -10.56 -15.20
N GLN A 23 -3.77 -9.41 -15.37
CA GLN A 23 -4.28 -8.96 -16.67
C GLN A 23 -3.18 -8.40 -17.60
N ARG A 24 -1.93 -8.23 -17.13
CA ARG A 24 -0.83 -7.78 -18.00
C ARG A 24 -0.46 -8.88 -19.00
N SER A 25 -0.64 -8.60 -20.28
CA SER A 25 -0.18 -9.44 -21.39
C SER A 25 1.34 -9.24 -21.63
N GLY A 26 1.89 -9.88 -22.66
CA GLY A 26 3.28 -9.65 -23.10
C GLY A 26 4.35 -10.49 -22.38
N GLU A 27 5.55 -10.49 -22.97
CA GLU A 27 6.77 -11.08 -22.43
C GLU A 27 7.36 -10.19 -21.32
N LEU A 28 6.69 -10.19 -20.18
CA LEU A 28 7.19 -9.52 -18.98
C LEU A 28 7.89 -10.52 -18.08
N THR A 29 9.03 -10.13 -17.50
CA THR A 29 9.65 -10.92 -16.44
C THR A 29 8.74 -10.97 -15.21
N HIS A 30 8.87 -12.04 -14.40
CA HIS A 30 8.05 -12.24 -13.20
C HIS A 30 8.04 -11.02 -12.28
N TRP A 31 9.22 -10.45 -12.01
CA TRP A 31 9.37 -9.25 -11.20
C TRP A 31 8.65 -8.05 -11.82
N GLN A 32 8.82 -7.79 -13.12
CA GLN A 32 8.12 -6.67 -13.77
C GLN A 32 6.59 -6.82 -13.75
N ARG A 33 6.07 -8.05 -13.82
CA ARG A 33 4.64 -8.33 -13.76
C ARG A 33 4.09 -8.15 -12.34
N TRP A 34 4.77 -8.67 -11.33
CA TRP A 34 4.26 -8.79 -9.95
C TRP A 34 4.79 -7.75 -8.96
N ASP A 35 5.75 -6.89 -9.34
CA ASP A 35 6.34 -5.86 -8.49
C ASP A 35 5.29 -5.07 -7.69
N ALA A 36 4.26 -4.57 -8.36
CA ALA A 36 3.19 -3.80 -7.72
C ALA A 36 2.41 -4.63 -6.67
N ALA A 37 2.17 -5.92 -6.94
CA ALA A 37 1.45 -6.80 -6.04
C ALA A 37 2.28 -7.09 -4.77
N TYR A 38 3.61 -7.17 -4.87
CA TYR A 38 4.47 -7.35 -3.70
C TYR A 38 4.44 -6.14 -2.77
N TYR A 39 4.49 -4.92 -3.31
CA TYR A 39 4.33 -3.70 -2.50
C TYR A 39 2.97 -3.65 -1.81
N LEU A 40 1.90 -3.99 -2.53
CA LEU A 40 0.56 -4.04 -1.94
C LEU A 40 0.44 -5.14 -0.88
N GLY A 41 1.00 -6.32 -1.15
CA GLY A 41 1.01 -7.45 -0.22
C GLY A 41 1.74 -7.14 1.07
N ALA A 42 2.89 -6.45 1.00
CA ALA A 42 3.61 -5.96 2.18
C ALA A 42 2.82 -4.85 2.90
N ALA A 43 2.12 -3.99 2.16
CA ALA A 43 1.37 -2.88 2.74
C ALA A 43 0.14 -3.34 3.55
N VAL A 44 -0.52 -4.45 3.18
CA VAL A 44 -1.71 -4.95 3.87
C VAL A 44 -1.49 -5.19 5.37
N PRO A 45 -0.54 -6.06 5.81
CA PRO A 45 -0.31 -6.28 7.23
C PRO A 45 0.19 -5.02 7.95
N MET A 46 0.94 -4.15 7.25
CA MET A 46 1.43 -2.89 7.82
C MET A 46 0.32 -1.90 8.15
N ASN A 47 -0.71 -1.82 7.31
CA ASN A 47 -1.86 -0.94 7.53
C ASN A 47 -2.88 -1.52 8.53
N ILE A 48 -2.97 -2.85 8.63
CA ILE A 48 -3.85 -3.53 9.60
C ILE A 48 -3.22 -3.59 11.00
N GLY A 49 -1.88 -3.62 11.10
CA GLY A 49 -1.17 -3.83 12.36
C GLY A 49 -1.53 -2.85 13.47
N MET A 50 -1.59 -1.55 13.19
CA MET A 50 -1.93 -0.55 14.23
C MET A 50 -3.40 -0.62 14.67
N PRO A 51 -4.41 -0.63 13.77
CA PRO A 51 -5.80 -0.85 14.17
C PRO A 51 -6.03 -2.16 14.92
N LEU A 52 -5.31 -3.23 14.54
CA LEU A 52 -5.40 -4.52 15.22
C LEU A 52 -4.82 -4.45 16.63
N ALA A 53 -3.66 -3.81 16.80
CA ALA A 53 -3.04 -3.59 18.10
C ALA A 53 -3.95 -2.76 19.03
N VAL A 54 -4.64 -1.75 18.51
CA VAL A 54 -5.62 -0.98 19.30
C VAL A 54 -6.76 -1.89 19.78
N VAL A 55 -7.34 -2.70 18.90
CA VAL A 55 -8.44 -3.60 19.30
C VAL A 55 -7.97 -4.63 20.32
N LEU A 56 -6.84 -5.30 20.08
CA LEU A 56 -6.36 -6.37 20.97
C LEU A 56 -5.86 -5.86 22.32
N ILE A 57 -5.07 -4.78 22.32
CA ILE A 57 -4.40 -4.30 23.53
C ILE A 57 -5.31 -3.36 24.32
N TYR A 58 -6.00 -2.41 23.66
CA TYR A 58 -6.81 -1.42 24.37
C TYR A 58 -8.22 -1.91 24.69
N ILE A 59 -8.89 -2.58 23.76
CA ILE A 59 -10.26 -3.06 23.98
C ILE A 59 -10.23 -4.44 24.63
N GLY A 60 -9.32 -5.31 24.20
CA GLY A 60 -9.17 -6.66 24.75
C GLY A 60 -8.34 -6.73 26.04
N GLU A 61 -7.81 -5.61 26.53
CA GLU A 61 -6.95 -5.50 27.73
C GLU A 61 -5.77 -6.48 27.76
N TRP A 62 -5.29 -6.92 26.60
CA TRP A 62 -4.22 -7.90 26.51
C TRP A 62 -2.91 -7.31 27.05
N GLY A 63 -2.37 -7.88 28.13
CA GLY A 63 -1.08 -7.48 28.70
C GLY A 63 -1.09 -6.14 29.43
N TYR A 64 -2.27 -5.66 29.82
CA TYR A 64 -2.40 -4.42 30.58
C TYR A 64 -1.87 -4.56 32.03
N PRO A 65 -1.21 -3.54 32.60
CA PRO A 65 -0.91 -2.21 32.04
C PRO A 65 0.42 -2.12 31.24
N GLY A 66 1.22 -3.19 31.19
CA GLY A 66 2.55 -3.18 30.57
C GLY A 66 2.56 -2.95 29.06
N SER A 67 1.47 -3.30 28.36
CA SER A 67 1.34 -3.14 26.92
C SER A 67 0.72 -1.80 26.48
N LYS A 68 0.46 -0.87 27.41
CA LYS A 68 -0.12 0.44 27.09
C LYS A 68 0.77 1.21 26.11
N MET A 69 0.22 1.72 25.01
CA MET A 69 0.96 2.46 23.99
C MET A 69 1.22 3.94 24.38
N TRP A 70 0.37 4.50 25.26
CA TRP A 70 0.46 5.86 25.79
C TRP A 70 0.50 5.89 27.32
N HIS A 71 1.61 6.34 27.91
CA HIS A 71 1.72 6.60 29.36
C HIS A 71 1.48 8.07 29.75
N SER A 72 1.27 8.99 28.79
CA SER A 72 0.98 10.41 29.03
C SER A 72 0.06 11.02 27.97
N GLY A 73 -0.35 12.28 28.12
CA GLY A 73 -1.19 13.03 27.17
C GLY A 73 -0.51 13.41 25.84
N SER A 74 0.53 12.68 25.44
CA SER A 74 1.24 12.89 24.17
C SER A 74 0.35 12.49 22.98
N TRP A 75 0.39 13.30 21.91
CA TRP A 75 -0.30 13.01 20.66
C TRP A 75 0.32 11.81 19.90
N MET A 76 1.58 11.49 20.20
CA MET A 76 2.29 10.32 19.68
C MET A 76 2.48 9.25 20.77
N PRO A 77 2.46 7.95 20.42
CA PRO A 77 2.77 6.90 21.38
C PRO A 77 4.18 7.12 21.93
N ASN A 78 4.33 6.95 23.23
CA ASN A 78 5.57 7.24 23.97
C ASN A 78 6.28 5.98 24.48
N THR A 79 5.78 4.82 24.07
CA THR A 79 6.36 3.51 24.35
C THR A 79 7.05 2.95 23.12
N VAL A 80 8.07 2.12 23.33
CA VAL A 80 8.87 1.56 22.23
C VAL A 80 7.99 0.80 21.23
N HIS A 81 7.15 -0.11 21.71
CA HIS A 81 6.23 -0.87 20.85
C HIS A 81 5.19 0.04 20.17
N GLY A 82 4.72 1.08 20.87
CA GLY A 82 3.81 2.08 20.31
C GLY A 82 4.44 2.89 19.17
N VAL A 83 5.68 3.37 19.35
CA VAL A 83 6.44 4.09 18.32
C VAL A 83 6.73 3.17 17.13
N THR A 84 7.11 1.92 17.36
CA THR A 84 7.34 0.95 16.28
C THR A 84 6.08 0.75 15.44
N LEU A 85 4.92 0.54 16.07
CA LEU A 85 3.64 0.39 15.36
C LEU A 85 3.24 1.65 14.60
N TYR A 86 3.54 2.83 15.15
CA TYR A 86 3.30 4.11 14.49
C TYR A 86 4.13 4.29 13.22
N ILE A 87 5.44 4.00 13.27
CA ILE A 87 6.32 4.04 12.09
C ILE A 87 5.86 3.01 11.05
N PHE A 88 5.51 1.81 11.49
CA PHE A 88 5.05 0.73 10.63
C PHE A 88 3.78 1.10 9.86
N LYS A 89 2.84 1.79 10.51
CA LYS A 89 1.64 2.35 9.86
C LYS A 89 2.02 3.28 8.71
N TRP A 90 2.89 4.26 8.93
CA TRP A 90 3.25 5.23 7.90
C TRP A 90 4.02 4.60 6.73
N LEU A 91 4.91 3.66 7.02
CA LEU A 91 5.55 2.85 5.97
C LEU A 91 4.52 2.05 5.17
N GLY A 92 3.51 1.49 5.84
CA GLY A 92 2.38 0.82 5.20
C GLY A 92 1.63 1.73 4.21
N VAL A 93 1.36 2.98 4.58
CA VAL A 93 0.70 3.96 3.70
C VAL A 93 1.57 4.29 2.48
N ILE A 94 2.88 4.44 2.68
CA ILE A 94 3.84 4.71 1.59
C ILE A 94 3.85 3.53 0.61
N PHE A 95 3.99 2.29 1.10
CA PHE A 95 3.99 1.11 0.22
C PHE A 95 2.66 0.90 -0.48
N MET A 96 1.54 1.18 0.18
CA MET A 96 0.23 1.12 -0.46
C MET A 96 0.13 2.12 -1.61
N THR A 97 0.59 3.36 -1.40
CA THR A 97 0.59 4.41 -2.42
C THR A 97 1.46 4.03 -3.61
N ILE A 98 2.69 3.57 -3.37
CA ILE A 98 3.60 3.11 -4.43
C ILE A 98 3.00 1.92 -5.19
N GLY A 99 2.44 0.95 -4.46
CA GLY A 99 1.79 -0.22 -5.03
C GLY A 99 0.62 0.14 -5.95
N VAL A 100 -0.25 1.05 -5.54
CA VAL A 100 -1.39 1.53 -6.35
C VAL A 100 -0.90 2.28 -7.60
N LEU A 101 0.09 3.18 -7.46
CA LEU A 101 0.64 3.92 -8.60
C LEU A 101 1.28 2.98 -9.64
N LYS A 102 2.01 1.96 -9.17
CA LYS A 102 2.61 0.92 -10.03
C LYS A 102 1.55 0.00 -10.66
N ALA A 103 0.53 -0.41 -9.91
CA ALA A 103 -0.55 -1.27 -10.41
C ALA A 103 -1.38 -0.57 -11.50
N THR A 104 -1.69 0.71 -11.31
CA THR A 104 -2.47 1.52 -12.26
C THR A 104 -1.65 2.00 -13.47
N GLN A 105 -0.32 1.90 -13.40
CA GLN A 105 0.63 2.49 -14.35
C GLN A 105 0.34 3.99 -14.59
N LEU A 106 -0.05 4.71 -13.54
CA LEU A 106 -0.52 6.09 -13.67
C LEU A 106 0.56 7.00 -14.26
N HIS A 107 1.82 6.82 -13.82
CA HIS A 107 2.97 7.57 -14.33
C HIS A 107 3.12 7.45 -15.86
N THR A 108 2.98 6.24 -16.43
CA THR A 108 3.12 6.05 -17.89
C THR A 108 1.95 6.67 -18.64
N LYS A 109 0.73 6.61 -18.10
CA LYS A 109 -0.45 7.25 -18.69
C LYS A 109 -0.34 8.78 -18.70
N ILE A 110 0.11 9.37 -17.60
CA ILE A 110 0.34 10.81 -17.50
C ILE A 110 1.41 11.24 -18.49
N MET A 111 2.54 10.53 -18.55
CA MET A 111 3.63 10.85 -19.48
C MET A 111 3.21 10.71 -20.95
N LYS A 112 2.40 9.70 -21.30
CA LYS A 112 1.83 9.55 -22.64
C LYS A 112 0.93 10.74 -23.01
N LYS A 113 0.00 11.13 -22.12
CA LYS A 113 -0.85 12.31 -22.35
C LYS A 113 -0.04 13.60 -22.45
N TRP A 114 0.96 13.78 -21.58
CA TRP A 114 1.83 14.94 -21.57
C TRP A 114 2.69 15.06 -22.84
N ARG A 115 3.13 13.94 -23.42
CA ARG A 115 3.82 13.93 -24.72
C ARG A 115 2.90 14.33 -25.86
N LYS A 116 1.67 13.77 -25.89
CA LYS A 116 0.64 14.12 -26.88
C LYS A 116 0.30 15.61 -26.88
N LEU A 117 0.13 16.20 -25.69
CA LEU A 117 -0.16 17.63 -25.55
C LEU A 117 0.99 18.54 -26.01
N ARG A 118 2.24 18.04 -25.97
CA ARG A 118 3.42 18.80 -26.43
C ARG A 118 3.73 18.60 -27.92
N GLY A 119 2.84 17.99 -28.69
CA GLY A 119 3.01 17.79 -30.14
C GLY A 119 4.24 16.95 -30.53
N ARG A 120 4.83 16.21 -29.57
CA ARG A 120 5.91 15.24 -29.82
C ARG A 120 5.31 13.88 -30.11
N ASP A 121 4.72 13.72 -31.29
CA ASP A 121 4.43 12.39 -31.85
C ASP A 121 5.60 11.95 -32.72
N PRO A 122 6.43 10.97 -32.33
CA PRO A 122 7.12 10.14 -33.31
C PRO A 122 6.08 9.23 -34.00
N PRO A 123 6.28 8.89 -35.29
CA PRO A 123 5.34 8.07 -36.05
C PRO A 123 5.08 6.73 -35.37
N ALA A 124 3.87 6.20 -35.59
CA ALA A 124 3.37 4.98 -34.99
C ALA A 124 4.20 3.75 -35.44
N GLU A 125 5.31 3.46 -34.77
CA GLU A 125 5.93 2.15 -34.86
C GLU A 125 6.77 1.79 -33.63
N VAL A 126 6.59 0.53 -33.22
CA VAL A 126 7.38 -0.27 -32.26
C VAL A 126 7.27 0.09 -30.78
N LEU A 127 6.18 -0.40 -30.15
CA LEU A 127 6.31 -0.97 -28.80
C LEU A 127 6.15 -2.49 -28.94
N PRO A 128 7.23 -3.29 -28.81
CA PRO A 128 7.10 -4.72 -28.69
C PRO A 128 6.51 -5.04 -27.31
N GLY A 129 5.45 -5.85 -27.28
CA GLY A 129 5.01 -6.61 -26.10
C GLY A 129 4.45 -5.79 -24.94
N ALA A 130 3.15 -5.51 -24.99
CA ALA A 130 2.34 -5.13 -23.82
C ALA A 130 1.56 -6.32 -23.27
#